data_AF-A0A6G1G8S8-F1
#
_entry.id   AF-A0A6G1G8S8-F1
#
_cell.length_a   1.000
_cell.length_b   1.000
_cell.length_c   1.000
_cell.angle_alpha   90.00
_cell.angle_beta   90.00
_cell.angle_gamma   90.00
#
_symmetry.space_group_name_H-M   'P 1'
#
loop_
_entity.id
_entity.type
_entity.pdbx_description
1 polymer ?
#
loop_
_entity_poly.entity_id
_entity_poly.type
_entity_poly.pdbx_seq_one_letter_code
_entity_poly.pdbx_strand_id
1 'polypeptide(L)'
;MMRLSPVALVKLKHCLTGAAVLLLFCTELWFHRSTTSSLGTALTHGPHLRDSASNETLGFEKILALSSRRGWRIQGIQAAAQLTGLQVDIPVLPRNPKEFISAFENLEEDLGSLKPPHGSATTWLSHLDMLKYVVFSQFQTALVLEDDVDWDLDIRHQMI
;
A
#
# COMPACT_ATOMS: atom_id res chain seq x y z
N MET A 1 1.37 -66.08 23.68
CA MET A 1 0.59 -65.03 22.98
C MET A 1 -0.08 -64.13 24.01
N MET A 2 0.42 -62.91 24.22
CA MET A 2 -0.09 -61.98 25.22
C MET A 2 -1.28 -61.21 24.63
N ARG A 3 -2.51 -61.47 25.12
CA ARG A 3 -3.72 -60.71 24.72
C ARG A 3 -3.80 -59.42 25.54
N LEU A 4 -3.85 -58.28 24.86
CA LEU A 4 -4.06 -56.98 25.50
C LEU A 4 -5.45 -56.92 26.16
N SER A 5 -5.54 -56.29 27.33
CA SER A 5 -6.82 -56.11 28.02
C SER A 5 -7.71 -55.13 27.25
N PRO A 6 -9.06 -55.22 27.37
CA PRO A 6 -9.99 -54.34 26.67
C PRO A 6 -9.70 -52.85 26.92
N VAL A 7 -9.25 -52.50 28.13
CA VAL A 7 -8.88 -51.13 28.52
C VAL A 7 -7.60 -50.65 27.82
N ALA A 8 -6.61 -51.54 27.65
CA ALA A 8 -5.38 -51.22 26.92
C ALA A 8 -5.64 -50.99 25.43
N LEU A 9 -6.56 -51.76 24.83
CA LEU A 9 -7.01 -51.56 23.44
C LEU A 9 -7.71 -50.21 23.24
N VAL A 10 -8.53 -49.76 24.18
CA VAL A 10 -9.21 -48.46 24.10
C VAL A 10 -8.20 -47.31 24.22
N LYS A 11 -7.23 -47.38 25.15
CA LYS A 11 -6.18 -46.36 25.28
C LYS A 11 -5.28 -46.29 24.04
N LEU A 12 -4.93 -47.44 23.45
CA LEU A 12 -4.14 -47.50 22.23
C LEU A 12 -4.88 -46.87 21.05
N LYS A 13 -6.19 -47.11 20.91
CA LYS A 13 -7.02 -46.48 19.86
C LYS A 13 -7.05 -44.95 20.00
N HIS A 14 -7.27 -44.42 21.20
CA HIS A 14 -7.26 -42.97 21.44
C HIS A 14 -5.89 -42.32 21.20
N CYS A 15 -4.80 -43.03 21.52
CA CYS A 15 -3.45 -42.55 21.26
C CYS A 15 -3.14 -42.50 19.75
N LEU A 16 -3.59 -43.52 18.99
CA LEU A 16 -3.44 -43.56 17.54
C LEU A 16 -4.29 -42.49 16.84
N THR A 17 -5.53 -42.23 17.27
CA THR A 17 -6.33 -41.13 16.72
C THR A 17 -5.73 -39.77 17.04
N GLY A 18 -5.24 -39.55 18.27
CA GLY A 18 -4.55 -38.32 18.63
C GLY A 18 -3.30 -38.06 17.75
N ALA A 19 -2.50 -39.09 17.52
CA ALA A 19 -1.32 -38.99 16.65
C ALA A 19 -1.68 -38.70 15.18
N ALA A 20 -2.76 -39.30 14.67
CA ALA A 20 -3.22 -39.07 13.30
C ALA A 20 -3.73 -37.63 13.08
N VAL A 21 -4.47 -37.06 14.05
CA VAL A 21 -4.92 -35.67 13.99
C VAL A 21 -3.73 -34.70 14.04
N LEU A 22 -2.74 -34.98 14.89
CA LEU A 22 -1.54 -34.15 14.97
C LEU A 22 -0.73 -34.21 13.65
N LEU A 23 -0.60 -35.39 13.04
CA LEU A 23 0.06 -35.56 11.75
C LEU A 23 -0.64 -34.79 10.64
N LEU A 24 -1.98 -34.86 10.55
CA LEU A 24 -2.77 -34.10 9.58
C LEU A 24 -2.62 -32.58 9.77
N PHE A 25 -2.63 -32.11 11.02
CA PHE A 25 -2.43 -30.69 11.33
C PHE A 25 -1.01 -30.23 10.95
N CYS A 26 0.01 -31.05 11.22
CA CYS A 26 1.38 -30.78 10.81
C CYS A 26 1.56 -30.77 9.29
N THR A 27 0.88 -31.66 8.55
CA THR A 27 0.95 -31.67 7.09
C THR A 27 0.27 -30.45 6.47
N GLU A 28 -0.86 -30.00 7.00
CA GLU A 28 -1.54 -28.77 6.54
C GLU A 28 -0.68 -27.52 6.81
N LEU A 29 -0.06 -27.42 8.00
CA LEU A 29 0.86 -26.32 8.30
C LEU A 29 2.11 -26.33 7.39
N TRP A 30 2.65 -27.52 7.10
CA TRP A 30 3.78 -27.65 6.18
C TRP A 30 3.38 -27.29 4.74
N PHE A 31 2.21 -27.74 4.27
CA PHE A 31 1.70 -27.40 2.95
C PHE A 31 1.43 -25.89 2.83
N HIS A 32 0.79 -25.27 3.84
CA HIS A 32 0.51 -23.84 3.83
C HIS A 32 1.80 -22.99 3.84
N ARG A 33 2.85 -23.45 4.54
CA ARG A 33 4.19 -22.83 4.49
C ARG A 33 4.93 -23.06 3.17
N SER A 34 4.64 -24.16 2.49
CA SER A 34 5.27 -24.52 1.21
C SER A 34 4.69 -23.73 0.04
N THR A 35 3.37 -23.49 0.03
CA THR A 35 2.69 -22.76 -1.07
C THR A 35 3.00 -21.26 -1.08
N THR A 36 3.45 -20.67 0.02
CA THR A 36 3.89 -19.26 0.08
C THR A 36 5.34 -19.07 -0.37
N SER A 37 6.12 -20.14 -0.53
CA SER A 37 7.57 -20.04 -0.77
C SER A 37 7.99 -20.13 -2.25
N SER A 38 7.10 -20.54 -3.17
CA SER A 38 7.48 -20.79 -4.58
C SER A 38 7.19 -19.65 -5.56
N LEU A 39 6.50 -18.58 -5.14
CA LEU A 39 6.27 -17.39 -5.97
C LEU A 39 7.32 -16.28 -5.76
N GLY A 40 8.18 -16.39 -4.74
CA GLY A 40 9.15 -15.36 -4.36
C GLY A 40 10.53 -15.45 -5.02
N THR A 41 10.86 -16.56 -5.68
CA THR A 41 12.25 -16.84 -6.12
C THR A 41 12.60 -16.27 -7.50
N ALA A 42 11.63 -15.75 -8.26
CA ALA A 42 11.88 -15.21 -9.59
C ALA A 42 12.28 -13.71 -9.62
N LEU A 43 12.29 -13.02 -8.47
CA LEU A 43 12.59 -11.58 -8.36
C LEU A 43 13.93 -11.26 -7.64
N THR A 44 14.74 -12.27 -7.32
CA THR A 44 15.85 -12.15 -6.36
C THR A 44 17.20 -11.70 -6.93
N HIS A 45 17.24 -11.01 -8.09
CA HIS A 45 18.49 -10.42 -8.62
C HIS A 45 18.37 -8.94 -9.03
N GLY A 46 17.28 -8.27 -8.64
CA GLY A 46 17.28 -6.80 -8.56
C GLY A 46 17.93 -6.33 -7.25
N PRO A 47 18.39 -5.06 -7.14
CA PRO A 47 18.69 -4.48 -5.83
C PRO A 47 17.54 -4.81 -4.88
N HIS A 48 17.85 -5.24 -3.65
CA HIS A 48 16.83 -5.57 -2.67
C HIS A 48 15.83 -4.40 -2.62
N LEU A 49 14.54 -4.66 -2.91
CA LEU A 49 13.51 -3.60 -2.98
C LEU A 49 13.49 -2.72 -1.71
N ARG A 50 13.92 -3.29 -0.58
CA ARG A 50 14.12 -2.61 0.71
C ARG A 50 15.24 -1.57 0.66
N ASP A 51 16.37 -1.89 0.03
CA ASP A 51 17.48 -0.96 -0.14
C ASP A 51 17.10 0.21 -1.06
N SER A 52 16.31 -0.05 -2.11
CA SER A 52 15.80 1.02 -2.98
C SER A 52 14.85 1.98 -2.27
N ALA A 53 14.12 1.51 -1.26
CA ALA A 53 13.19 2.33 -0.51
C ALA A 53 13.86 3.28 0.51
N SER A 54 15.17 3.15 0.72
CA SER A 54 15.97 4.06 1.56
C SER A 54 16.46 5.33 0.85
N ASN A 55 16.25 5.43 -0.46
CA ASN A 55 16.69 6.56 -1.26
C ASN A 55 15.84 7.83 -0.99
N GLU A 56 16.14 8.91 -1.70
CA GLU A 56 15.41 10.20 -1.55
C GLU A 56 13.96 10.17 -2.06
N THR A 57 13.56 9.11 -2.78
CA THR A 57 12.22 8.94 -3.37
C THR A 57 11.46 7.74 -2.81
N LEU A 58 11.93 7.14 -1.72
CA LEU A 58 11.34 5.94 -1.10
C LEU A 58 11.11 4.77 -2.07
N GLY A 59 11.98 4.63 -3.07
CA GLY A 59 11.91 3.58 -4.08
C GLY A 59 10.98 3.88 -5.26
N PHE A 60 10.31 5.02 -5.28
CA PHE A 60 9.54 5.51 -6.43
C PHE A 60 10.43 6.29 -7.40
N GLU A 61 10.00 6.50 -8.64
CA GLU A 61 10.70 7.44 -9.54
C GLU A 61 10.50 8.88 -9.07
N LYS A 62 9.29 9.21 -8.60
CA LYS A 62 8.93 10.54 -8.09
C LYS A 62 8.07 10.48 -6.85
N ILE A 63 8.33 11.39 -5.89
CA ILE A 63 7.35 11.78 -4.88
C ILE A 63 6.75 13.11 -5.33
N LEU A 64 5.43 13.14 -5.50
CA LEU A 64 4.68 14.30 -5.96
C LEU A 64 3.73 14.76 -4.85
N ALA A 65 3.76 16.05 -4.52
CA ALA A 65 2.79 16.63 -3.59
C ALA A 65 1.75 17.47 -4.33
N LEU A 66 0.47 17.16 -4.08
CA LEU A 66 -0.68 17.89 -4.58
C LEU A 66 -0.97 19.06 -3.65
N SER A 67 -0.91 20.27 -4.19
CA SER A 67 -1.27 21.49 -3.47
C SER A 67 -2.16 22.38 -4.32
N SER A 68 -3.24 22.88 -3.72
CA SER A 68 -4.17 23.79 -4.38
C SER A 68 -3.71 25.26 -4.35
N ARG A 69 -2.73 25.62 -3.50
CA ARG A 69 -2.31 27.01 -3.26
C ARG A 69 -0.85 27.14 -2.88
N ARG A 70 -0.21 28.22 -3.37
CA ARG A 70 1.05 28.71 -2.81
C ARG A 70 0.81 29.25 -1.39
N GLY A 71 1.63 28.85 -0.42
CA GLY A 71 1.50 29.29 0.96
C GLY A 71 2.29 28.43 1.96
N TRP A 72 1.90 28.53 3.23
CA TRP A 72 2.58 27.87 4.35
C TRP A 72 2.60 26.35 4.25
N ARG A 73 1.61 25.71 3.60
CA ARG A 73 1.58 24.25 3.40
C ARG A 73 2.70 23.76 2.49
N ILE A 74 2.88 24.42 1.34
CA ILE A 74 4.02 24.17 0.45
C ILE A 74 5.35 24.38 1.19
N GLN A 75 5.46 25.45 1.99
CA GLN A 75 6.67 25.70 2.78
C GLN A 75 6.91 24.60 3.82
N GLY A 76 5.84 24.13 4.48
CA GLY A 76 5.90 23.05 5.47
C GLY A 76 6.38 21.74 4.87
N ILE A 77 5.74 21.26 3.78
CA ILE A 77 6.12 20.00 3.15
C ILE A 77 7.53 20.07 2.53
N GLN A 78 7.94 21.22 2.00
CA GLN A 78 9.31 21.44 1.54
C GLN A 78 10.32 21.40 2.69
N ALA A 79 10.01 22.02 3.82
CA ALA A 79 10.87 21.98 5.01
C ALA A 79 10.97 20.57 5.59
N ALA A 80 9.86 19.82 5.66
CA ALA A 80 9.84 18.43 6.08
C ALA A 80 10.68 17.55 5.15
N ALA A 81 10.52 17.70 3.83
CA ALA A 81 11.29 16.97 2.84
C ALA A 81 12.79 17.27 2.94
N GLN A 82 13.14 18.55 3.13
CA GLN A 82 14.53 18.97 3.34
C GLN A 82 15.11 18.37 4.63
N LEU A 83 14.34 18.34 5.72
CA LEU A 83 14.78 17.81 7.01
C LEU A 83 15.03 16.30 6.96
N THR A 84 14.17 15.55 6.26
CA THR A 84 14.27 14.08 6.15
C THR A 84 15.05 13.61 4.92
N GLY A 85 15.57 14.55 4.11
CA GLY A 85 16.31 14.26 2.89
C GLY A 85 15.49 13.52 1.83
N LEU A 86 14.20 13.85 1.71
CA LEU A 86 13.32 13.39 0.64
C LEU A 86 13.27 14.40 -0.50
N GLN A 87 13.13 13.91 -1.72
CA GLN A 87 12.88 14.73 -2.91
C GLN A 87 11.39 14.72 -3.24
N VAL A 88 10.70 15.81 -2.88
CA VAL A 88 9.26 16.00 -3.16
C VAL A 88 9.08 17.11 -4.19
N ASP A 89 8.48 16.77 -5.33
CA ASP A 89 8.16 17.71 -6.39
C ASP A 89 6.70 18.19 -6.24
N ILE A 90 6.45 19.48 -6.40
CA ILE A 90 5.10 20.07 -6.36
C ILE A 90 4.78 20.63 -7.75
N PRO A 91 4.15 19.83 -8.64
CA PRO A 91 3.86 20.28 -9.99
C PRO A 91 2.80 21.37 -10.01
N VAL A 92 2.91 22.28 -10.98
CA VAL A 92 1.86 23.26 -11.25
C VAL A 92 0.79 22.59 -12.11
N LEU A 93 -0.33 22.22 -11.48
CA LEU A 93 -1.47 21.62 -12.17
C LEU A 93 -2.44 22.68 -12.71
N PRO A 94 -3.19 22.38 -13.77
CA PRO A 94 -4.24 23.26 -14.27
C PRO A 94 -5.31 23.45 -13.21
N ARG A 95 -5.88 24.66 -13.15
CA ARG A 95 -7.04 24.92 -12.29
C ARG A 95 -8.29 24.27 -12.91
N ASN A 96 -9.00 23.46 -12.14
CA ASN A 96 -10.27 22.91 -12.59
C ASN A 96 -11.30 24.03 -12.88
N PRO A 97 -11.90 24.08 -14.08
CA PRO A 97 -12.97 25.02 -14.40
C PRO A 97 -14.17 24.83 -13.47
N LYS A 98 -14.84 25.93 -13.10
CA LYS A 98 -15.99 25.87 -12.17
C LYS A 98 -17.14 25.04 -12.74
N GLU A 99 -17.32 25.11 -14.04
CA GLU A 99 -18.33 24.37 -14.80
C GLU A 99 -18.06 22.87 -14.70
N PHE A 100 -16.78 22.46 -14.70
CA PHE A 100 -16.40 21.06 -14.59
C PHE A 100 -16.58 20.52 -13.17
N ILE A 101 -16.23 21.33 -12.16
CA ILE A 101 -16.50 21.01 -10.75
C ILE A 101 -18.01 20.84 -10.54
N SER A 102 -18.81 21.79 -11.05
CA SER A 102 -20.26 21.74 -10.91
C SER A 102 -20.89 20.55 -11.65
N ALA A 103 -20.39 20.20 -12.84
CA ALA A 103 -20.82 19.00 -13.54
C ALA A 103 -20.51 17.73 -12.72
N PHE A 104 -19.32 17.67 -12.11
CA PHE A 104 -18.90 16.53 -11.30
C PHE A 104 -19.72 16.38 -10.00
N GLU A 105 -20.04 17.50 -9.34
CA GLU A 105 -20.96 17.56 -8.19
C GLU A 105 -22.37 17.05 -8.53
N ASN A 106 -22.77 17.14 -9.80
CA ASN A 106 -24.13 16.85 -10.25
C ASN A 106 -24.25 15.60 -11.12
N LEU A 107 -23.21 14.76 -11.22
CA LEU A 107 -23.29 13.46 -11.90
C LEU A 107 -24.50 12.67 -11.37
N GLU A 108 -25.33 12.19 -12.29
CA GLU A 108 -26.58 11.50 -11.94
C GLU A 108 -26.30 10.18 -11.21
N GLU A 109 -27.11 9.92 -10.20
CA GLU A 109 -27.04 8.74 -9.33
C GLU A 109 -27.65 7.51 -10.03
N ASP A 110 -26.91 6.84 -10.91
CA ASP A 110 -27.28 5.47 -11.33
C ASP A 110 -26.89 4.41 -10.28
N LEU A 111 -26.12 4.78 -9.24
CA LEU A 111 -25.45 3.84 -8.33
C LEU A 111 -25.69 4.09 -6.83
N GLY A 112 -26.64 4.95 -6.45
CA GLY A 112 -26.98 5.20 -5.03
C GLY A 112 -25.88 5.88 -4.21
N SER A 113 -24.89 6.48 -4.86
CA SER A 113 -23.77 7.20 -4.25
C SER A 113 -24.08 8.70 -4.13
N LEU A 114 -24.04 9.22 -2.89
CA LEU A 114 -24.24 10.64 -2.60
C LEU A 114 -23.36 11.55 -3.47
N LYS A 115 -23.95 12.64 -3.98
CA LYS A 115 -23.23 13.73 -4.66
C LYS A 115 -22.04 14.24 -3.82
N PRO A 116 -20.83 14.37 -4.41
CA PRO A 116 -19.67 14.82 -3.65
C PRO A 116 -19.82 16.30 -3.24
N PRO A 117 -19.53 16.66 -1.97
CA PRO A 117 -19.42 18.05 -1.57
C PRO A 117 -18.37 18.82 -2.40
N HIS A 118 -18.51 20.14 -2.50
CA HIS A 118 -17.64 20.99 -3.32
C HIS A 118 -16.14 20.79 -3.08
N GLY A 119 -15.75 20.67 -1.80
CA GLY A 119 -14.35 20.39 -1.43
C GLY A 119 -13.87 19.05 -1.98
N SER A 120 -14.63 17.98 -1.75
CA SER A 120 -14.32 16.64 -2.25
C SER A 120 -14.26 16.59 -3.78
N ALA A 121 -15.23 17.22 -4.46
CA ALA A 121 -15.24 17.33 -5.92
C ALA A 121 -13.97 18.00 -6.45
N THR A 122 -13.57 19.13 -5.84
CA THR A 122 -12.36 19.86 -6.22
C THR A 122 -11.10 19.02 -5.99
N THR A 123 -11.00 18.35 -4.84
CA THR A 123 -9.85 17.49 -4.51
C THR A 123 -9.74 16.32 -5.49
N TRP A 124 -10.83 15.60 -5.75
CA TRP A 124 -10.82 14.44 -6.66
C TRP A 124 -10.45 14.83 -8.09
N LEU A 125 -10.96 15.97 -8.58
CA LEU A 125 -10.58 16.50 -9.89
C LEU A 125 -9.11 16.93 -9.94
N SER A 126 -8.57 17.47 -8.85
CA SER A 126 -7.15 17.82 -8.75
C SER A 126 -6.26 16.56 -8.74
N HIS A 127 -6.68 15.49 -8.06
CA HIS A 127 -6.01 14.18 -8.13
C HIS A 127 -6.05 13.58 -9.54
N LEU A 128 -7.17 13.72 -10.25
CA LEU A 128 -7.25 13.31 -11.65
C LEU A 128 -6.24 14.05 -12.54
N ASP A 129 -6.03 15.36 -12.31
CA ASP A 129 -5.01 16.11 -13.03
C ASP A 129 -3.58 15.72 -12.64
N MET A 130 -3.35 15.34 -11.37
CA MET A 130 -2.08 14.74 -10.96
C MET A 130 -1.81 13.41 -11.68
N LEU A 131 -2.82 12.55 -11.81
CA LEU A 131 -2.69 11.29 -12.55
C LEU A 131 -2.38 11.53 -14.02
N LYS A 132 -3.04 12.51 -14.67
CA LYS A 132 -2.69 12.92 -16.04
C LYS A 132 -1.25 13.40 -16.13
N TYR A 133 -0.79 14.20 -15.16
CA TYR A 133 0.60 14.67 -15.10
C TYR A 133 1.60 13.51 -15.01
N VAL A 134 1.34 12.51 -14.17
CA VAL A 134 2.17 11.29 -14.06
C VAL A 134 2.24 10.57 -15.41
N VAL A 135 1.09 10.34 -16.05
CA VAL A 135 1.00 9.64 -17.35
C VAL A 135 1.71 10.41 -18.47
N PHE A 136 1.46 11.71 -18.59
CA PHE A 136 2.08 12.54 -19.65
C PHE A 136 3.58 12.76 -19.43
N SER A 137 4.05 12.73 -18.19
CA SER A 137 5.48 12.78 -17.88
C SER A 137 6.18 11.42 -18.04
N GLN A 138 5.42 10.36 -18.32
CA GLN A 138 5.91 8.99 -18.52
C GLN A 138 6.66 8.39 -17.32
N PHE A 139 6.36 8.86 -16.10
CA PHE A 139 6.93 8.26 -14.89
C PHE A 139 6.47 6.81 -14.75
N GLN A 140 7.41 5.91 -14.46
CA GLN A 140 7.14 4.49 -14.24
C GLN A 140 6.42 4.26 -12.90
N THR A 141 6.82 4.98 -11.86
CA THR A 141 6.18 4.92 -10.54
C THR A 141 6.15 6.31 -9.89
N ALA A 142 5.06 6.65 -9.22
CA ALA A 142 4.95 7.89 -8.47
C ALA A 142 4.23 7.67 -7.15
N LEU A 143 4.76 8.25 -6.08
CA LEU A 143 4.08 8.41 -4.80
C LEU A 143 3.41 9.78 -4.78
N VAL A 144 2.07 9.81 -4.71
CA VAL A 144 1.31 11.07 -4.65
C VAL A 144 0.88 11.34 -3.21
N LEU A 145 1.20 12.52 -2.71
CA LEU A 145 0.91 13.02 -1.37
C LEU A 145 0.01 14.27 -1.45
N GLU A 146 -0.76 14.56 -0.41
CA GLU A 146 -1.39 15.88 -0.24
C GLU A 146 -0.47 16.83 0.52
N ASP A 147 -0.70 18.14 0.46
CA ASP A 147 0.15 19.16 1.09
C ASP A 147 0.00 19.29 2.61
N ASP A 148 -0.86 18.47 3.22
CA ASP A 148 -1.11 18.39 4.66
C ASP A 148 -0.81 17.00 5.25
N VAL A 149 0.03 16.21 4.58
CA VAL A 149 0.58 14.97 5.15
C VAL A 149 1.87 15.22 5.92
N ASP A 150 2.10 14.41 6.94
CA ASP A 150 3.32 14.37 7.74
C ASP A 150 3.93 12.96 7.72
N TRP A 151 5.23 12.86 8.04
CA TRP A 151 5.95 11.59 8.16
C TRP A 151 7.01 11.65 9.27
N ASP A 152 7.50 10.48 9.66
CA ASP A 152 8.54 10.33 10.68
C ASP A 152 9.89 10.89 10.19
N LEU A 153 10.69 11.43 11.11
CA LEU A 153 12.03 11.94 10.79
C LEU A 153 12.95 10.85 10.24
N ASP A 154 12.76 9.61 10.69
CA ASP A 154 13.56 8.44 10.32
C ASP A 154 12.92 7.62 9.19
N ILE A 155 11.96 8.18 8.44
CA ILE A 155 11.17 7.45 7.42
C ILE A 155 12.04 6.65 6.45
N ARG A 156 13.20 7.18 6.04
CA ARG A 156 14.13 6.50 5.13
C ARG A 156 14.77 5.25 5.74
N HIS A 157 15.05 5.28 7.05
CA HIS A 157 15.58 4.13 7.78
C HIS A 157 14.50 3.08 8.07
N GLN A 158 13.24 3.52 8.23
CA GLN A 158 12.10 2.64 8.47
C GLN A 158 11.69 1.81 7.24
N MET A 159 12.10 2.22 6.04
CA MET A 159 11.80 1.50 4.79
C MET A 159 12.79 0.36 4.46
N ILE A 160 13.82 0.15 5.30
CA ILE A 160 14.89 -0.84 5.11
C ILE A 160 14.55 -2.19 5.75
#